data_AF-A0A955RDP4-F1
#
_entry.id   AF-A0A955RDP4-F1
#
_cell.length_a   1.000
_cell.length_b   1.000
_cell.length_c   1.000
_cell.angle_alpha   90.00
_cell.angle_beta   90.00
_cell.angle_gamma   90.00
#
_symmetry.space_group_name_H-M   'P 1'
#
loop_
_entity.id
_entity.type
_entity.pdbx_description
1 polymer ?
#
loop_
_entity_poly.entity_id
_entity_poly.type
_entity_poly.pdbx_seq_one_letter_code
_entity_poly.pdbx_strand_id
1 'polypeptide(L)'
;MATELHDIEALEALAEGGGPPADWANVRLALRAPDRARGLPTEAWDAALCLYVGARGSVDGVLEGLGRSRREVAAAAESAEAMVAFGLLPEEPGPWVDAAKSALRGDGRDADVLLASLLADLGALDQDVLGAAVRAGSDGLWFLLPRLVLGFAESREPARLDEVAAEVAAPLAAEELRRPGIIGLSLARMGVPVIACEIPDADLAVAAGERVARHSAPSLAPTRGSARRRARRLVADLLRDVTGPAAALMRALARIEDGPDPYELLAAAAWLAARPSTEPLHAVLRHGAGEDARLLAQARRAMTAEHLPDLLLALEGYDLRQVPAVALSGPWLGSDTGLLDAVTALAFESRGADRRADIAGCAVMARRPEMVAEMLADRGSRDSGLMYARYASTEEVLGALLELLVPAEPASRRLYAWALCDQADRAAFDRLEAVAASFPDDEGLAPIVARGRALLGG
;
A
#
# COMPACT_ATOMS: atom_id res chain seq x y z
N MET A 1 24.70 26.76 -4.03
CA MET A 1 24.97 27.13 -2.61
C MET A 1 23.84 26.45 -1.87
N ALA A 2 24.08 25.37 -1.13
CA ALA A 2 22.99 24.56 -0.57
C ALA A 2 22.05 25.47 0.24
N THR A 3 20.84 25.65 -0.26
CA THR A 3 19.79 26.42 0.39
C THR A 3 19.59 25.88 1.81
N GLU A 4 19.49 26.77 2.80
CA GLU A 4 19.37 26.47 4.24
C GLU A 4 18.24 25.47 4.56
N LEU A 5 17.30 25.29 3.63
CA LEU A 5 16.18 24.34 3.66
C LEU A 5 16.57 22.86 3.48
N HIS A 6 17.84 22.55 3.26
CA HIS A 6 18.36 21.17 3.21
C HIS A 6 19.23 20.79 4.41
N ASP A 7 19.42 21.69 5.38
CA ASP A 7 20.08 21.35 6.62
C ASP A 7 19.13 20.56 7.53
N ILE A 8 19.65 19.49 8.15
CA ILE A 8 18.82 18.62 9.00
C ILE A 8 18.36 19.38 10.26
N GLU A 9 19.20 20.25 10.83
CA GLU A 9 18.84 21.01 12.03
C GLU A 9 17.73 22.03 11.75
N ALA A 10 17.80 22.72 10.61
CA ALA A 10 16.74 23.62 10.15
C ALA A 10 15.41 22.87 9.91
N LEU A 11 15.47 21.68 9.31
CA LEU A 11 14.29 20.84 9.10
C LEU A 11 13.68 20.36 10.43
N GLU A 12 14.49 19.99 11.41
CA GLU A 12 14.00 19.60 12.74
C GLU A 12 13.25 20.75 13.43
N ALA A 13 13.80 21.97 13.39
CA ALA A 13 13.15 23.15 13.96
C ALA A 13 11.78 23.44 13.31
N LEU A 14 11.67 23.30 11.98
CA LEU A 14 10.40 23.45 11.26
C LEU A 14 9.41 22.32 11.58
N ALA A 15 9.90 21.09 11.73
CA ALA A 15 9.08 19.90 11.96
C ALA A 15 8.37 19.87 13.32
N GLU A 16 8.86 20.63 14.32
CA GLU A 16 8.21 20.82 15.63
C GLU A 16 7.00 21.76 15.57
N GLY A 17 6.86 22.53 14.50
CA GLY A 17 5.74 23.44 14.28
C GLY A 17 4.45 22.74 13.88
N GLY A 18 3.51 23.51 13.32
CA GLY A 18 2.26 23.00 12.77
C GLY A 18 2.00 23.50 11.36
N GLY A 19 1.14 22.78 10.64
CA GLY A 19 0.70 23.17 9.29
C GLY A 19 1.69 22.80 8.18
N PRO A 20 1.54 23.41 6.99
CA PRO A 20 2.25 22.94 5.80
C PRO A 20 3.79 22.94 5.88
N PRO A 21 4.46 23.91 6.52
CA PRO A 21 5.91 23.87 6.71
C PRO A 21 6.38 22.68 7.54
N ALA A 22 5.66 22.37 8.63
CA ALA A 22 5.98 21.23 9.48
C ALA A 22 5.75 19.89 8.74
N ASP A 23 4.65 19.76 7.98
CA ASP A 23 4.40 18.58 7.15
C ASP A 23 5.51 18.37 6.12
N TRP A 24 5.87 19.44 5.39
CA TRP A 24 6.95 19.40 4.39
C TRP A 24 8.28 19.01 5.03
N ALA A 25 8.63 19.60 6.18
CA ALA A 25 9.87 19.30 6.89
C ALA A 25 9.90 17.84 7.38
N ASN A 26 8.78 17.33 7.92
CA ASN A 26 8.68 15.95 8.37
C ASN A 26 8.85 14.94 7.22
N VAL A 27 8.32 15.22 6.02
CA VAL A 27 8.55 14.37 4.84
C VAL A 27 10.04 14.36 4.45
N ARG A 28 10.70 15.52 4.45
CA ARG A 28 12.13 15.62 4.11
C ARG A 28 13.01 14.94 5.14
N LEU A 29 12.70 15.07 6.42
CA LEU A 29 13.35 14.32 7.49
C LEU A 29 13.11 12.83 7.31
N ALA A 30 11.88 12.37 7.08
CA ALA A 30 11.58 10.96 6.89
C ALA A 30 12.43 10.34 5.77
N LEU A 31 12.59 11.04 4.64
CA LEU A 31 13.36 10.56 3.50
C LEU A 31 14.88 10.55 3.74
N ARG A 32 15.42 11.43 4.59
CA ARG A 32 16.88 11.64 4.75
C ARG A 32 17.44 11.15 6.09
N ALA A 33 16.69 11.32 7.16
CA ALA A 33 16.98 10.93 8.53
C ALA A 33 15.66 10.47 9.23
N PRO A 34 15.15 9.27 8.92
CA PRO A 34 13.85 8.80 9.39
C PRO A 34 13.65 8.84 10.91
N ASP A 35 14.73 8.69 11.67
CA ASP A 35 14.77 8.76 13.13
C ASP A 35 14.55 10.16 13.69
N ARG A 36 14.71 11.20 12.86
CA ARG A 36 14.53 12.61 13.23
C ARG A 36 13.18 13.20 12.87
N ALA A 37 12.37 12.51 12.06
CA ALA A 37 11.00 12.94 11.76
C ALA A 37 10.14 12.92 13.04
N ARG A 38 9.40 14.00 13.28
CA ARG A 38 8.72 14.30 14.55
C ARG A 38 7.22 14.08 14.51
N GLY A 39 6.60 14.12 13.33
CA GLY A 39 5.15 14.05 13.19
C GLY A 39 4.68 13.30 11.95
N LEU A 40 3.37 13.10 11.90
CA LEU A 40 2.67 12.53 10.75
C LEU A 40 2.15 13.68 9.86
N PRO A 41 2.57 13.76 8.59
CA PRO A 41 1.99 14.71 7.64
C PRO A 41 0.48 14.55 7.49
N THR A 42 -0.22 15.65 7.20
CA THR A 42 -1.69 15.61 7.06
C THR A 42 -2.17 15.01 5.73
N GLU A 43 -1.33 15.04 4.69
CA GLU A 43 -1.64 14.48 3.37
C GLU A 43 -1.33 12.97 3.36
N ALA A 44 -2.25 12.17 2.83
CA ALA A 44 -2.21 10.71 2.97
C ALA A 44 -1.05 10.05 2.23
N TRP A 45 -0.61 10.59 1.09
CA TRP A 45 0.57 10.10 0.36
C TRP A 45 1.87 10.45 1.09
N ASP A 46 1.99 11.68 1.59
CA ASP A 46 3.12 12.14 2.39
C ASP A 46 3.23 11.33 3.71
N ALA A 47 2.09 11.06 4.37
CA ALA A 47 2.00 10.18 5.54
C ALA A 47 2.44 8.75 5.23
N ALA A 48 1.93 8.16 4.14
CA ALA A 48 2.30 6.81 3.71
C ALA A 48 3.80 6.70 3.40
N LEU A 49 4.40 7.73 2.80
CA LEU A 49 5.83 7.79 2.52
C LEU A 49 6.67 7.80 3.81
N CYS A 50 6.26 8.60 4.81
CA CYS A 50 6.94 8.65 6.10
C CYS A 50 6.82 7.32 6.86
N LEU A 51 5.64 6.70 6.84
CA LEU A 51 5.43 5.38 7.43
C LEU A 51 6.30 4.33 6.73
N TYR A 52 6.30 4.28 5.40
CA TYR A 52 7.07 3.31 4.61
C TYR A 52 8.56 3.24 5.00
N VAL A 53 9.22 4.40 5.12
CA VAL A 53 10.63 4.50 5.54
C VAL A 53 10.85 4.23 7.04
N GLY A 54 9.78 4.06 7.82
CA GLY A 54 9.82 3.73 9.24
C GLY A 54 10.05 4.93 10.16
N ALA A 55 9.60 6.13 9.75
CA ALA A 55 9.69 7.32 10.59
C ALA A 55 8.89 7.16 11.90
N ARG A 56 9.59 7.11 13.04
CA ARG A 56 8.97 6.81 14.35
C ARG A 56 7.93 7.85 14.75
N GLY A 57 8.23 9.14 14.59
CA GLY A 57 7.30 10.22 14.90
C GLY A 57 5.99 10.16 14.09
N SER A 58 6.03 9.57 12.89
CA SER A 58 4.82 9.36 12.09
C SER A 58 3.95 8.22 12.64
N VAL A 59 4.55 7.13 13.14
CA VAL A 59 3.81 6.03 13.81
C VAL A 59 3.14 6.52 15.08
N ASP A 60 3.87 7.28 15.91
CA ASP A 60 3.33 7.88 17.13
C ASP A 60 2.20 8.88 16.81
N GLY A 61 2.35 9.65 15.74
CA GLY A 61 1.32 10.57 15.25
C GLY A 61 0.01 9.88 14.83
N VAL A 62 0.08 8.67 14.28
CA VAL A 62 -1.13 7.87 13.98
C VAL A 62 -1.87 7.53 15.27
N LEU A 63 -1.15 7.01 16.28
CA LEU A 63 -1.74 6.65 17.58
C LEU A 63 -2.37 7.87 18.26
N GLU A 64 -1.67 9.02 18.26
CA GLU A 64 -2.20 10.27 18.79
C GLU A 64 -3.49 10.69 18.08
N GLY A 65 -3.51 10.62 16.75
CA GLY A 65 -4.67 11.00 15.93
C GLY A 65 -5.94 10.20 16.23
N LEU A 66 -5.81 8.94 16.64
CA LEU A 66 -6.93 8.10 17.08
C LEU A 66 -7.60 8.65 18.35
N GLY A 67 -6.86 9.37 19.19
CA GLY A 67 -7.37 9.99 20.43
C GLY A 67 -7.99 11.37 20.26
N ARG A 68 -8.08 11.93 19.05
CA ARG A 68 -8.44 13.34 18.80
C ARG A 68 -9.84 13.53 18.20
N SER A 69 -10.05 14.62 17.45
CA SER A 69 -11.34 14.99 16.89
C SER A 69 -11.80 13.99 15.81
N ARG A 70 -13.10 14.02 15.47
CA ARG A 70 -13.68 13.09 14.48
C ARG A 70 -13.00 13.15 13.10
N ARG A 71 -12.52 14.33 12.69
CA ARG A 71 -11.82 14.50 11.41
C ARG A 71 -10.44 13.86 11.45
N GLU A 72 -9.73 14.06 12.56
CA GLU A 72 -8.39 13.49 12.77
C GLU A 72 -8.45 11.97 12.86
N VAL A 73 -9.47 11.40 13.50
CA VAL A 73 -9.68 9.94 13.56
C VAL A 73 -9.80 9.32 12.16
N ALA A 74 -10.49 9.95 11.21
CA ALA A 74 -10.61 9.41 9.86
C ALA A 74 -9.25 9.36 9.13
N ALA A 75 -8.49 10.44 9.19
CA ALA A 75 -7.15 10.50 8.62
C ALA A 75 -6.17 9.53 9.32
N ALA A 76 -6.29 9.39 10.64
CA ALA A 76 -5.50 8.44 11.43
C ALA A 76 -5.86 6.99 11.08
N ALA A 77 -7.14 6.67 10.83
CA ALA A 77 -7.56 5.34 10.41
C ALA A 77 -7.01 4.97 9.02
N GLU A 78 -7.02 5.91 8.06
CA GLU A 78 -6.36 5.73 6.75
C GLU A 78 -4.84 5.54 6.89
N SER A 79 -4.21 6.30 7.77
CA SER A 79 -2.77 6.18 8.03
C SER A 79 -2.41 4.89 8.75
N ALA A 80 -3.28 4.39 9.66
CA ALA A 80 -3.12 3.09 10.29
C ALA A 80 -3.21 1.96 9.26
N GLU A 81 -4.10 2.06 8.27
CA GLU A 81 -4.19 1.11 7.17
C GLU A 81 -2.91 1.09 6.33
N ALA A 82 -2.33 2.26 6.03
CA ALA A 82 -1.01 2.35 5.37
C ALA A 82 0.10 1.73 6.24
N MET A 83 0.11 2.00 7.55
CA MET A 83 1.06 1.44 8.52
C MET A 83 1.01 -0.10 8.51
N VAL A 84 -0.19 -0.69 8.53
CA VAL A 84 -0.42 -2.14 8.44
C VAL A 84 0.15 -2.69 7.13
N ALA A 85 -0.12 -2.04 6.00
CA ALA A 85 0.38 -2.44 4.68
C ALA A 85 1.91 -2.40 4.55
N PHE A 86 2.60 -1.64 5.41
CA PHE A 86 4.07 -1.57 5.46
C PHE A 86 4.70 -2.43 6.56
N GLY A 87 3.90 -3.27 7.25
CA GLY A 87 4.40 -4.17 8.30
C GLY A 87 4.80 -3.44 9.58
N LEU A 88 4.15 -2.32 9.89
CA LEU A 88 4.47 -1.47 11.05
C LEU A 88 3.49 -1.67 12.21
N LEU A 89 2.95 -2.88 12.36
CA LEU A 89 2.14 -3.19 13.53
C LEU A 89 2.98 -3.02 14.81
N PRO A 90 2.40 -2.42 15.88
CA PRO A 90 3.10 -2.17 17.13
C PRO A 90 3.50 -3.48 17.84
N GLU A 91 4.59 -3.44 18.62
CA GLU A 91 4.99 -4.59 19.45
C GLU A 91 4.09 -4.76 20.67
N GLU A 92 3.68 -3.63 21.23
CA GLU A 92 2.77 -3.54 22.37
C GLU A 92 1.39 -3.11 21.86
N PRO A 93 0.47 -4.05 21.58
CA PRO A 93 -0.81 -3.73 20.96
C PRO A 93 -1.78 -3.02 21.91
N GLY A 94 -1.57 -3.08 23.24
CA GLY A 94 -2.51 -2.57 24.25
C GLY A 94 -2.97 -1.12 24.01
N PRO A 95 -2.06 -0.13 23.99
CA PRO A 95 -2.42 1.27 23.76
C PRO A 95 -3.16 1.51 22.44
N TRP A 96 -2.79 0.76 21.40
CA TRP A 96 -3.42 0.85 20.08
C TRP A 96 -4.83 0.25 20.06
N VAL A 97 -5.03 -0.89 20.73
CA VAL A 97 -6.35 -1.49 20.90
C VAL A 97 -7.26 -0.54 21.66
N ASP A 98 -6.79 0.04 22.76
CA ASP A 98 -7.58 0.96 23.58
C ASP A 98 -7.96 2.24 22.80
N ALA A 99 -6.99 2.83 22.08
CA ALA A 99 -7.22 4.00 21.24
C ALA A 99 -8.20 3.70 20.09
N ALA A 100 -7.99 2.62 19.35
CA ALA A 100 -8.85 2.24 18.23
C ALA A 100 -10.28 1.90 18.69
N LYS A 101 -10.44 1.18 19.82
CA LYS A 101 -11.77 0.91 20.40
C LYS A 101 -12.46 2.18 20.87
N SER A 102 -11.72 3.13 21.45
CA SER A 102 -12.28 4.42 21.87
C SER A 102 -12.66 5.31 20.69
N ALA A 103 -11.93 5.20 19.58
CA ALA A 103 -12.18 5.94 18.34
C ALA A 103 -13.37 5.38 17.55
N LEU A 104 -13.66 4.09 17.70
CA LEU A 104 -14.74 3.38 17.00
C LEU A 104 -16.11 3.87 17.48
N ARG A 105 -16.93 4.38 16.56
CA ARG A 105 -18.24 4.97 16.90
C ARG A 105 -19.40 4.10 16.42
N GLY A 106 -19.18 3.30 15.38
CA GLY A 106 -20.22 2.52 14.74
C GLY A 106 -21.31 3.41 14.13
N ASP A 107 -20.92 4.59 13.66
CA ASP A 107 -21.79 5.60 13.05
C ASP A 107 -21.94 5.41 11.52
N GLY A 108 -21.35 4.33 10.99
CA GLY A 108 -21.53 3.89 9.61
C GLY A 108 -20.56 4.54 8.63
N ARG A 109 -19.41 5.02 9.12
CA ARG A 109 -18.36 5.64 8.29
C ARG A 109 -17.24 4.66 7.94
N ASP A 110 -16.53 4.95 6.86
CA ASP A 110 -15.34 4.23 6.39
C ASP A 110 -14.30 4.02 7.49
N ALA A 111 -14.11 5.02 8.35
CA ALA A 111 -13.22 4.94 9.50
C ALA A 111 -13.56 3.75 10.41
N ASP A 112 -14.84 3.39 10.60
CA ASP A 112 -15.21 2.24 11.43
C ASP A 112 -14.70 0.91 10.82
N VAL A 113 -14.70 0.78 9.49
CA VAL A 113 -14.18 -0.42 8.79
C VAL A 113 -12.66 -0.50 8.91
N LEU A 114 -11.97 0.62 8.71
CA LEU A 114 -10.51 0.69 8.82
C LEU A 114 -10.04 0.41 10.27
N LEU A 115 -10.73 0.95 11.27
CA LEU A 115 -10.45 0.68 12.68
C LEU A 115 -10.75 -0.78 13.05
N ALA A 116 -11.81 -1.38 12.52
CA ALA A 116 -12.08 -2.80 12.70
C ALA A 116 -11.02 -3.69 12.03
N SER A 117 -10.52 -3.31 10.85
CA SER A 117 -9.40 -3.96 10.16
C SER A 117 -8.15 -3.94 11.02
N LEU A 118 -7.78 -2.76 11.54
CA LEU A 118 -6.66 -2.60 12.48
C LEU A 118 -6.85 -3.48 13.73
N LEU A 119 -8.03 -3.47 14.36
CA LEU A 119 -8.31 -4.29 15.53
C LEU A 119 -8.24 -5.79 15.23
N ALA A 120 -8.62 -6.22 14.03
CA ALA A 120 -8.41 -7.59 13.58
C ALA A 120 -6.92 -7.92 13.46
N ASP A 121 -6.12 -7.04 12.86
CA ASP A 121 -4.66 -7.19 12.78
C ASP A 121 -3.99 -7.24 14.17
N LEU A 122 -4.50 -6.49 15.14
CA LEU A 122 -4.02 -6.49 16.52
C LEU A 122 -4.56 -7.67 17.37
N GLY A 123 -5.50 -8.46 16.83
CA GLY A 123 -6.09 -9.62 17.53
C GLY A 123 -7.16 -9.26 18.56
N ALA A 124 -7.77 -8.08 18.42
CA ALA A 124 -8.79 -7.53 19.31
C ALA A 124 -10.17 -7.39 18.63
N LEU A 125 -10.42 -8.15 17.57
CA LEU A 125 -11.74 -8.21 16.91
C LEU A 125 -12.77 -8.90 17.81
N ASP A 126 -13.87 -8.21 18.10
CA ASP A 126 -15.00 -8.73 18.85
C ASP A 126 -16.33 -8.38 18.17
N GLN A 127 -17.44 -8.80 18.79
CA GLN A 127 -18.78 -8.67 18.21
C GLN A 127 -19.20 -7.20 18.04
N ASP A 128 -18.82 -6.33 18.97
CA ASP A 128 -19.18 -4.91 18.92
C ASP A 128 -18.39 -4.21 17.80
N VAL A 129 -17.11 -4.57 17.66
CA VAL A 129 -16.24 -4.08 16.59
C VAL A 129 -16.76 -4.51 15.21
N LEU A 130 -17.08 -5.79 15.05
CA LEU A 130 -17.65 -6.29 13.79
C LEU A 130 -18.99 -5.63 13.48
N GLY A 131 -19.84 -5.46 14.50
CA GLY A 131 -21.13 -4.79 14.37
C GLY A 131 -21.01 -3.34 13.92
N ALA A 132 -19.97 -2.62 14.35
CA ALA A 132 -19.68 -1.27 13.87
C ALA A 132 -19.24 -1.26 12.40
N ALA A 133 -18.33 -2.16 12.01
CA ALA A 133 -17.84 -2.25 10.64
C ALA A 133 -18.94 -2.60 9.62
N VAL A 134 -19.83 -3.53 9.96
CA VAL A 134 -20.93 -3.96 9.07
C VAL A 134 -21.96 -2.83 8.85
N ARG A 135 -22.09 -1.88 9.78
CA ARG A 135 -22.95 -0.70 9.60
C ARG A 135 -22.37 0.34 8.65
N ALA A 136 -21.08 0.28 8.35
CA ALA A 136 -20.46 1.19 7.40
C ALA A 136 -20.88 0.83 5.98
N GLY A 137 -21.77 1.64 5.42
CA GLY A 137 -22.35 1.44 4.09
C GLY A 137 -21.48 1.98 2.96
N SER A 138 -20.16 2.07 3.13
CA SER A 138 -19.29 2.62 2.10
C SER A 138 -18.93 1.56 1.07
N ASP A 139 -19.28 1.86 -0.17
CA ASP A 139 -18.97 1.06 -1.34
C ASP A 139 -17.46 0.82 -1.50
N GLY A 140 -16.62 1.75 -1.03
CA GLY A 140 -15.18 1.74 -1.27
C GLY A 140 -14.38 0.72 -0.44
N LEU A 141 -14.88 0.32 0.73
CA LEU A 141 -14.16 -0.56 1.67
C LEU A 141 -14.80 -1.94 1.85
N TRP A 142 -15.79 -2.25 1.01
CA TRP A 142 -16.57 -3.48 1.12
C TRP A 142 -15.70 -4.76 1.05
N PHE A 143 -14.58 -4.71 0.32
CA PHE A 143 -13.60 -5.81 0.22
C PHE A 143 -12.93 -6.19 1.55
N LEU A 144 -13.00 -5.34 2.58
CA LEU A 144 -12.47 -5.65 3.92
C LEU A 144 -13.43 -6.51 4.75
N LEU A 145 -14.73 -6.45 4.48
CA LEU A 145 -15.74 -7.14 5.30
C LEU A 145 -15.61 -8.67 5.30
N PRO A 146 -15.33 -9.37 4.17
CA PRO A 146 -15.13 -10.81 4.18
C PRO A 146 -14.06 -11.26 5.18
N ARG A 147 -12.92 -10.55 5.22
CA ARG A 147 -11.84 -10.82 6.16
C ARG A 147 -12.31 -10.68 7.61
N LEU A 148 -13.02 -9.59 7.93
CA LEU A 148 -13.51 -9.33 9.29
C LEU A 148 -14.53 -10.38 9.74
N VAL A 149 -15.52 -10.69 8.91
CA VAL A 149 -16.57 -11.66 9.25
C VAL A 149 -15.97 -13.06 9.45
N LEU A 150 -15.10 -13.50 8.54
CA LEU A 150 -14.53 -14.84 8.60
C LEU A 150 -13.46 -14.97 9.68
N GLY A 151 -12.65 -13.93 9.91
CA GLY A 151 -11.70 -13.90 11.03
C GLY A 151 -12.40 -13.93 12.39
N PHE A 152 -13.54 -13.23 12.53
CA PHE A 152 -14.37 -13.32 13.73
C PHE A 152 -14.94 -14.74 13.91
N ALA A 153 -15.50 -15.33 12.85
CA ALA A 153 -16.06 -16.68 12.87
C ALA A 153 -15.00 -17.74 13.21
N GLU A 154 -13.79 -17.65 12.65
CA GLU A 154 -12.67 -18.53 12.96
C GLU A 154 -12.33 -18.50 14.45
N SER A 155 -12.31 -17.31 15.07
CA SER A 155 -11.94 -17.16 16.48
C SER A 155 -13.02 -17.62 17.47
N ARG A 156 -14.31 -17.56 17.08
CA ARG A 156 -15.45 -17.81 18.00
C ARG A 156 -16.17 -19.12 17.75
N GLU A 157 -16.41 -19.45 16.48
CA GLU A 157 -17.18 -20.61 16.05
C GLU A 157 -16.48 -21.33 14.88
N PRO A 158 -15.23 -21.85 15.06
CA PRO A 158 -14.48 -22.45 13.95
C PRO A 158 -15.21 -23.57 13.23
N ALA A 159 -16.08 -24.32 13.93
CA ALA A 159 -16.91 -25.38 13.35
C ALA A 159 -17.92 -24.89 12.31
N ARG A 160 -18.29 -23.60 12.32
CA ARG A 160 -19.24 -22.97 11.40
C ARG A 160 -18.56 -22.11 10.33
N LEU A 161 -17.22 -22.09 10.29
CA LEU A 161 -16.49 -21.22 9.37
C LEU A 161 -16.87 -21.45 7.90
N ASP A 162 -17.05 -22.70 7.47
CA ASP A 162 -17.48 -23.02 6.11
C ASP A 162 -18.93 -22.59 5.81
N GLU A 163 -19.82 -22.60 6.82
CA GLU A 163 -21.19 -22.11 6.69
C GLU A 163 -21.20 -20.59 6.50
N VAL A 164 -20.46 -19.87 7.36
CA VAL A 164 -20.32 -18.41 7.28
C VAL A 164 -19.63 -18.00 5.97
N ALA A 165 -18.62 -18.75 5.51
CA ALA A 165 -17.99 -18.52 4.21
C ALA A 165 -18.97 -18.65 3.04
N ALA A 166 -19.91 -19.61 3.10
CA ALA A 166 -20.95 -19.75 2.10
C ALA A 166 -21.91 -18.53 2.07
N GLU A 167 -22.26 -17.99 3.24
CA GLU A 167 -23.08 -16.78 3.37
C GLU A 167 -22.37 -15.53 2.83
N VAL A 168 -21.06 -15.43 3.01
CA VAL A 168 -20.24 -14.31 2.49
C VAL A 168 -19.96 -14.43 0.99
N ALA A 169 -19.78 -15.64 0.47
CA ALA A 169 -19.36 -15.88 -0.91
C ALA A 169 -20.39 -15.40 -1.96
N ALA A 170 -21.69 -15.57 -1.70
CA ALA A 170 -22.73 -15.22 -2.67
C ALA A 170 -22.85 -13.70 -2.91
N PRO A 171 -22.94 -12.84 -1.87
CA PRO A 171 -22.87 -11.39 -2.05
C PRO A 171 -21.58 -10.93 -2.72
N LEU A 172 -20.44 -11.55 -2.37
CA LEU A 172 -19.12 -11.21 -2.91
C LEU A 172 -19.00 -11.54 -4.40
N ALA A 173 -19.50 -12.70 -4.83
CA ALA A 173 -19.56 -13.07 -6.24
C ALA A 173 -20.49 -12.14 -7.04
N ALA A 174 -21.61 -11.70 -6.46
CA ALA A 174 -22.50 -10.75 -7.11
C ALA A 174 -21.84 -9.37 -7.27
N GLU A 175 -21.03 -8.94 -6.30
CA GLU A 175 -20.31 -7.67 -6.37
C GLU A 175 -19.13 -7.72 -7.34
N GLU A 176 -18.41 -8.84 -7.44
CA GLU A 176 -17.36 -9.07 -8.45
C GLU A 176 -17.84 -8.79 -9.88
N LEU A 177 -19.09 -9.14 -10.21
CA LEU A 177 -19.69 -8.85 -11.51
C LEU A 177 -19.87 -7.35 -11.76
N ARG A 178 -20.06 -6.56 -10.71
CA ARG A 178 -20.16 -5.09 -10.79
C ARG A 178 -18.80 -4.42 -10.74
N ARG A 179 -17.87 -5.03 -10.00
CA ARG A 179 -16.54 -4.51 -9.69
C ARG A 179 -15.49 -5.62 -9.78
N PRO A 180 -14.98 -5.88 -10.98
CA PRO A 180 -13.95 -6.89 -11.18
C PRO A 180 -12.72 -6.64 -10.29
N GLY A 181 -12.21 -7.69 -9.66
CA GLY A 181 -11.04 -7.68 -8.79
C GLY A 181 -11.35 -7.60 -7.28
N ILE A 182 -12.61 -7.42 -6.86
CA ILE A 182 -12.95 -7.30 -5.45
C ILE A 182 -12.70 -8.59 -4.65
N ILE A 183 -12.84 -9.76 -5.29
CA ILE A 183 -12.49 -11.05 -4.72
C ILE A 183 -10.97 -11.16 -4.51
N GLY A 184 -10.18 -10.75 -5.51
CA GLY A 184 -8.73 -10.72 -5.39
C GLY A 184 -8.28 -9.84 -4.23
N LEU A 185 -8.86 -8.64 -4.08
CA LEU A 185 -8.61 -7.76 -2.94
C LEU A 185 -9.04 -8.37 -1.61
N SER A 186 -10.19 -9.03 -1.56
CA SER A 186 -10.68 -9.69 -0.34
C SER A 186 -9.77 -10.85 0.09
N LEU A 187 -9.27 -11.64 -0.87
CA LEU A 187 -8.31 -12.72 -0.65
C LEU A 187 -6.94 -12.21 -0.21
N ALA A 188 -6.45 -11.12 -0.82
CA ALA A 188 -5.25 -10.41 -0.37
C ALA A 188 -5.37 -10.03 1.09
N ARG A 189 -6.50 -9.46 1.51
CA ARG A 189 -6.73 -9.10 2.91
C ARG A 189 -6.76 -10.27 3.88
N MET A 190 -6.87 -11.51 3.41
CA MET A 190 -6.71 -12.73 4.20
C MET A 190 -5.35 -13.43 4.01
N GLY A 191 -4.36 -12.72 3.47
CA GLY A 191 -2.98 -13.19 3.32
C GLY A 191 -2.67 -13.94 2.03
N VAL A 192 -3.58 -13.96 1.05
CA VAL A 192 -3.37 -14.66 -0.24
C VAL A 192 -2.90 -13.68 -1.30
N PRO A 193 -1.72 -13.88 -1.93
CA PRO A 193 -1.19 -12.93 -2.90
C PRO A 193 -2.04 -12.84 -4.17
N VAL A 194 -2.03 -11.66 -4.80
CA VAL A 194 -2.70 -11.43 -6.10
C VAL A 194 -1.74 -11.75 -7.24
N ILE A 195 -2.04 -12.82 -7.99
CA ILE A 195 -1.17 -13.33 -9.07
C ILE A 195 -1.42 -12.54 -10.37
N ALA A 196 -0.35 -12.06 -11.03
CA ALA A 196 -0.43 -11.20 -12.21
C ALA A 196 -0.42 -11.96 -13.55
N CYS A 197 -1.32 -12.92 -13.75
CA CYS A 197 -1.44 -13.52 -15.07
C CYS A 197 -2.88 -13.82 -15.48
N GLU A 198 -3.17 -13.61 -16.77
CA GLU A 198 -4.32 -14.25 -17.40
C GLU A 198 -3.98 -15.73 -17.56
N ILE A 199 -4.65 -16.59 -16.80
CA ILE A 199 -4.32 -18.01 -16.75
C ILE A 199 -5.27 -18.79 -17.66
N PRO A 200 -4.80 -19.32 -18.80
CA PRO A 200 -5.69 -19.86 -19.81
C PRO A 200 -6.17 -21.30 -19.50
N ASP A 201 -5.60 -21.99 -18.50
CA ASP A 201 -5.99 -23.33 -18.09
C ASP A 201 -5.63 -23.72 -16.64
N ALA A 202 -6.15 -24.87 -16.21
CA ALA A 202 -6.05 -25.33 -14.83
C ALA A 202 -4.65 -25.80 -14.41
N ASP A 203 -3.89 -26.43 -15.31
CA ASP A 203 -2.57 -26.95 -14.98
C ASP A 203 -1.57 -25.77 -14.88
N LEU A 204 -1.72 -24.76 -15.74
CA LEU A 204 -0.99 -23.49 -15.61
C LEU A 204 -1.40 -22.70 -14.36
N ALA A 205 -2.67 -22.76 -13.94
CA ALA A 205 -3.10 -22.12 -12.69
C ALA A 205 -2.43 -22.74 -11.47
N VAL A 206 -2.45 -24.08 -11.39
CA VAL A 206 -1.77 -24.81 -10.32
C VAL A 206 -0.27 -24.51 -10.37
N ALA A 207 0.36 -24.60 -11.54
CA ALA A 207 1.78 -24.30 -11.70
C ALA A 207 2.13 -22.85 -11.35
N ALA A 208 1.28 -21.87 -11.65
CA ALA A 208 1.48 -20.47 -11.28
C ALA A 208 1.41 -20.29 -9.76
N GLY A 209 0.39 -20.85 -9.10
CA GLY A 209 0.28 -20.83 -7.64
C GLY A 209 1.42 -21.56 -6.93
N GLU A 210 1.78 -22.75 -7.41
CA GLU A 210 2.94 -23.51 -6.94
C GLU A 210 4.26 -22.79 -7.22
N ARG A 211 4.39 -22.06 -8.34
CA ARG A 211 5.58 -21.25 -8.65
C ARG A 211 5.74 -20.13 -7.64
N VAL A 212 4.67 -19.38 -7.35
CA VAL A 212 4.71 -18.35 -6.30
C VAL A 212 5.02 -19.00 -4.93
N ALA A 213 4.54 -20.22 -4.67
CA ALA A 213 4.80 -20.93 -3.42
C ALA A 213 6.17 -21.65 -3.34
N ARG A 214 6.82 -22.01 -4.45
CA ARG A 214 7.96 -22.95 -4.49
C ARG A 214 9.09 -22.62 -5.49
N HIS A 215 8.97 -21.58 -6.31
CA HIS A 215 9.95 -21.20 -7.34
C HIS A 215 10.34 -22.33 -8.33
N SER A 216 9.39 -23.06 -8.95
CA SER A 216 9.68 -24.10 -9.98
C SER A 216 8.56 -24.26 -11.02
N ALA A 217 8.90 -24.67 -12.27
CA ALA A 217 8.03 -24.62 -13.48
C ALA A 217 7.51 -26.00 -13.96
N PRO A 218 6.35 -26.03 -14.67
CA PRO A 218 6.33 -26.50 -16.07
C PRO A 218 5.34 -25.78 -17.01
N SER A 219 5.42 -26.09 -18.31
CA SER A 219 4.54 -25.65 -19.42
C SER A 219 3.43 -26.66 -19.73
N LEU A 220 2.32 -26.21 -20.36
CA LEU A 220 1.53 -26.90 -21.41
C LEU A 220 0.17 -26.19 -21.66
N ALA A 221 -0.58 -26.66 -22.68
CA ALA A 221 -1.58 -25.93 -23.47
C ALA A 221 -3.07 -26.15 -23.07
N PRO A 222 -4.01 -25.26 -23.50
CA PRO A 222 -5.36 -25.17 -22.94
C PRO A 222 -6.45 -26.04 -23.61
N THR A 223 -7.55 -26.29 -22.89
CA THR A 223 -8.84 -26.79 -23.43
C THR A 223 -10.07 -26.17 -22.71
N ARG A 224 -11.24 -26.09 -23.37
CA ARG A 224 -12.45 -25.36 -22.89
C ARG A 224 -13.65 -26.26 -22.52
N GLY A 225 -14.52 -25.73 -21.63
CA GLY A 225 -15.90 -26.22 -21.36
C GLY A 225 -16.03 -27.22 -20.21
N SER A 226 -15.31 -28.35 -20.28
CA SER A 226 -15.10 -29.26 -19.12
C SER A 226 -14.09 -28.68 -18.12
N ALA A 227 -13.25 -27.76 -18.58
CA ALA A 227 -12.12 -27.20 -17.85
C ALA A 227 -12.51 -26.31 -16.66
N ARG A 228 -13.54 -25.45 -16.77
CA ARG A 228 -14.00 -24.61 -15.63
C ARG A 228 -14.57 -25.45 -14.48
N ARG A 229 -15.41 -26.45 -14.80
CA ARG A 229 -15.92 -27.41 -13.79
C ARG A 229 -14.82 -28.29 -13.22
N ARG A 230 -13.76 -28.58 -13.99
CA ARG A 230 -12.56 -29.27 -13.49
C ARG A 230 -11.78 -28.35 -12.54
N ALA A 231 -11.51 -27.10 -12.91
CA ALA A 231 -10.79 -26.13 -12.08
C ALA A 231 -11.50 -25.89 -10.72
N ARG A 232 -12.83 -25.73 -10.72
CA ARG A 232 -13.61 -25.61 -9.47
C ARG A 232 -13.52 -26.84 -8.56
N ARG A 233 -13.53 -28.04 -9.14
CA ARG A 233 -13.31 -29.28 -8.37
C ARG A 233 -11.89 -29.35 -7.82
N LEU A 234 -10.90 -28.95 -8.61
CA LEU A 234 -9.51 -28.91 -8.18
C LEU A 234 -9.28 -27.93 -7.02
N VAL A 235 -9.96 -26.77 -6.99
CA VAL A 235 -9.93 -25.86 -5.83
C VAL A 235 -10.38 -26.59 -4.56
N ALA A 236 -11.53 -27.29 -4.62
CA ALA A 236 -12.05 -28.03 -3.48
C ALA A 236 -11.14 -29.19 -3.05
N ASP A 237 -10.50 -29.85 -4.01
CA ASP A 237 -9.55 -30.94 -3.74
C ASP A 237 -8.25 -30.44 -3.11
N LEU A 238 -7.66 -29.35 -3.62
CA LEU A 238 -6.44 -28.74 -3.09
C LEU A 238 -6.64 -28.19 -1.67
N LEU A 239 -7.82 -27.63 -1.40
CA LEU A 239 -8.12 -27.00 -0.11
C LEU A 239 -8.84 -27.93 0.87
N ARG A 240 -8.93 -29.23 0.59
CA ARG A 240 -9.67 -30.18 1.42
C ARG A 240 -9.17 -30.23 2.86
N ASP A 241 -7.85 -30.22 3.02
CA ASP A 241 -7.16 -30.33 4.32
C ASP A 241 -6.57 -28.98 4.78
N VAL A 242 -6.87 -27.89 4.07
CA VAL A 242 -6.39 -26.54 4.38
C VAL A 242 -7.44 -25.79 5.19
N THR A 243 -7.08 -25.33 6.39
CA THR A 243 -7.97 -24.60 7.29
C THR A 243 -7.83 -23.08 7.15
N GLY A 244 -8.79 -22.34 7.71
CA GLY A 244 -8.73 -20.88 7.86
C GLY A 244 -9.63 -20.10 6.89
N PRO A 245 -9.76 -18.77 7.09
CA PRO A 245 -10.75 -17.91 6.43
C PRO A 245 -10.65 -17.92 4.91
N ALA A 246 -9.42 -17.77 4.38
CA ALA A 246 -9.18 -17.75 2.94
C ALA A 246 -9.56 -19.09 2.27
N ALA A 247 -9.19 -20.22 2.89
CA ALA A 247 -9.51 -21.54 2.37
C ALA A 247 -11.03 -21.80 2.37
N ALA A 248 -11.71 -21.43 3.44
CA ALA A 248 -13.17 -21.53 3.55
C ALA A 248 -13.88 -20.68 2.48
N LEU A 249 -13.46 -19.42 2.29
CA LEU A 249 -14.03 -18.55 1.27
C LEU A 249 -13.79 -19.08 -0.15
N MET A 250 -12.58 -19.53 -0.46
CA MET A 250 -12.26 -20.10 -1.79
C MET A 250 -13.08 -21.36 -2.09
N ARG A 251 -13.26 -22.26 -1.10
CA ARG A 251 -14.14 -23.43 -1.24
C ARG A 251 -15.59 -23.02 -1.50
N ALA A 252 -16.09 -21.98 -0.82
CA ALA A 252 -17.43 -21.46 -1.02
C ALA A 252 -17.61 -20.82 -2.41
N LEU A 253 -16.69 -19.94 -2.82
CA LEU A 253 -16.70 -19.28 -4.14
C LEU A 253 -16.63 -20.29 -5.29
N ALA A 254 -15.85 -21.37 -5.15
CA ALA A 254 -15.73 -22.42 -6.16
C ALA A 254 -17.06 -23.16 -6.44
N ARG A 255 -18.06 -23.06 -5.55
CA ARG A 255 -19.40 -23.66 -5.73
C ARG A 255 -20.35 -22.77 -6.54
N ILE A 256 -20.01 -21.49 -6.77
CA ILE A 256 -20.88 -20.53 -7.45
C ILE A 256 -20.68 -20.62 -8.97
N GLU A 257 -21.75 -20.93 -9.71
CA GLU A 257 -21.66 -21.20 -11.15
C GLU A 257 -21.30 -19.96 -11.97
N ASP A 258 -21.89 -18.81 -11.64
CA ASP A 258 -21.61 -17.49 -12.23
C ASP A 258 -20.62 -16.65 -11.39
N GLY A 259 -19.79 -17.34 -10.60
CA GLY A 259 -18.79 -16.72 -9.72
C GLY A 259 -17.49 -16.30 -10.42
N PRO A 260 -16.44 -15.96 -9.65
CA PRO A 260 -15.14 -15.47 -10.16
C PRO A 260 -14.48 -16.43 -11.15
N ASP A 261 -13.44 -15.94 -11.82
CA ASP A 261 -12.60 -16.79 -12.67
C ASP A 261 -12.05 -17.98 -11.85
N PRO A 262 -12.45 -19.23 -12.18
CA PRO A 262 -11.99 -20.39 -11.45
C PRO A 262 -10.49 -20.64 -11.61
N TYR A 263 -9.80 -20.03 -12.58
CA TYR A 263 -8.36 -20.17 -12.73
C TYR A 263 -7.58 -19.26 -11.78
N GLU A 264 -8.05 -18.02 -11.56
CA GLU A 264 -7.47 -17.15 -10.51
C GLU A 264 -7.67 -17.79 -9.12
N LEU A 265 -8.87 -18.31 -8.84
CA LEU A 265 -9.12 -19.06 -7.60
C LEU A 265 -8.26 -20.32 -7.47
N LEU A 266 -8.03 -21.05 -8.57
CA LEU A 266 -7.22 -22.26 -8.56
C LEU A 266 -5.75 -21.97 -8.30
N ALA A 267 -5.21 -20.89 -8.85
CA ALA A 267 -3.84 -20.47 -8.58
C ALA A 267 -3.67 -20.04 -7.12
N ALA A 268 -4.61 -19.26 -6.59
CA ALA A 268 -4.66 -18.89 -5.17
C ALA A 268 -4.74 -20.13 -4.24
N ALA A 269 -5.58 -21.10 -4.60
CA ALA A 269 -5.74 -22.35 -3.85
C ALA A 269 -4.47 -23.20 -3.87
N ALA A 270 -3.82 -23.32 -5.04
CA ALA A 270 -2.56 -24.04 -5.20
C ALA A 270 -1.44 -23.39 -4.39
N TRP A 271 -1.35 -22.06 -4.40
CA TRP A 271 -0.41 -21.33 -3.56
C TRP A 271 -0.63 -21.64 -2.07
N LEU A 272 -1.87 -21.52 -1.59
CA LEU A 272 -2.19 -21.72 -0.18
C LEU A 272 -1.90 -23.15 0.28
N ALA A 273 -2.20 -24.15 -0.55
CA ALA A 273 -1.92 -25.56 -0.26
C ALA A 273 -0.42 -25.90 -0.31
N ALA A 274 0.36 -25.18 -1.12
CA ALA A 274 1.77 -25.45 -1.36
C ALA A 274 2.72 -24.72 -0.41
N ARG A 275 2.28 -23.63 0.25
CA ARG A 275 3.13 -22.76 1.08
C ARG A 275 3.79 -23.54 2.24
N PRO A 276 5.11 -23.73 2.23
CA PRO A 276 5.78 -24.67 3.14
C PRO A 276 6.21 -24.04 4.48
N SER A 277 6.32 -22.72 4.58
CA SER A 277 6.99 -22.05 5.71
C SER A 277 6.03 -21.35 6.67
N THR A 278 6.29 -21.53 7.96
CA THR A 278 5.75 -20.72 9.07
C THR A 278 6.73 -19.65 9.54
N GLU A 279 7.96 -19.64 9.03
CA GLU A 279 8.97 -18.63 9.39
C GLU A 279 8.69 -17.33 8.62
N PRO A 280 8.39 -16.20 9.32
CA PRO A 280 7.78 -15.04 8.68
C PRO A 280 8.61 -14.39 7.59
N LEU A 281 9.93 -14.20 7.80
CA LEU A 281 10.77 -13.51 6.84
C LEU A 281 10.92 -14.33 5.57
N HIS A 282 11.20 -15.62 5.69
CA HIS A 282 11.20 -16.54 4.55
C HIS A 282 9.84 -16.59 3.84
N ALA A 283 8.73 -16.57 4.58
CA ALA A 283 7.40 -16.58 3.99
C ALA A 283 7.11 -15.33 3.13
N VAL A 284 7.57 -14.14 3.54
CA VAL A 284 7.47 -12.94 2.70
C VAL A 284 8.46 -13.01 1.53
N LEU A 285 9.74 -13.25 1.80
CA LEU A 285 10.81 -13.14 0.81
C LEU A 285 10.80 -14.25 -0.24
N ARG A 286 10.32 -15.46 0.10
CA ARG A 286 10.37 -16.64 -0.80
C ARG A 286 9.00 -17.17 -1.22
N HIS A 287 7.92 -16.71 -0.61
CA HIS A 287 6.56 -17.21 -0.90
C HIS A 287 5.53 -16.12 -1.13
N GLY A 288 5.90 -14.83 -1.12
CA GLY A 288 4.97 -13.72 -1.36
C GLY A 288 3.85 -13.58 -0.30
N ALA A 289 4.05 -14.10 0.91
CA ALA A 289 3.01 -14.15 1.96
C ALA A 289 2.77 -12.84 2.72
N GLY A 290 3.27 -11.70 2.22
CA GLY A 290 3.25 -10.43 2.95
C GLY A 290 1.92 -9.66 2.94
N GLU A 291 0.84 -10.26 2.40
CA GLU A 291 -0.51 -9.70 2.54
C GLU A 291 -1.14 -10.01 3.92
N ASP A 292 -0.57 -10.96 4.67
CA ASP A 292 -0.87 -11.14 6.09
C ASP A 292 -0.06 -10.10 6.88
N ALA A 293 -0.73 -9.09 7.43
CA ALA A 293 -0.05 -7.97 8.05
C ALA A 293 0.73 -8.36 9.33
N ARG A 294 0.28 -9.39 10.07
CA ARG A 294 1.02 -9.89 11.24
C ARG A 294 2.30 -10.56 10.79
N LEU A 295 2.22 -11.40 9.77
CA LEU A 295 3.37 -12.06 9.17
C LEU A 295 4.34 -11.02 8.60
N LEU A 296 3.84 -10.02 7.87
CA LEU A 296 4.65 -8.93 7.32
C LEU A 296 5.35 -8.11 8.43
N ALA A 297 4.64 -7.81 9.52
CA ALA A 297 5.23 -7.10 10.65
C ALA A 297 6.31 -7.92 11.36
N GLN A 298 6.11 -9.22 11.52
CA GLN A 298 7.13 -10.12 12.06
C GLN A 298 8.35 -10.21 11.13
N ALA A 299 8.12 -10.33 9.81
CA ALA A 299 9.18 -10.32 8.80
C ALA A 299 9.99 -9.01 8.86
N ARG A 300 9.31 -7.86 8.93
CA ARG A 300 9.97 -6.55 9.03
C ARG A 300 10.89 -6.45 10.24
N ARG A 301 10.48 -6.97 11.39
CA ARG A 301 11.29 -6.98 12.62
C ARG A 301 12.47 -7.95 12.56
N ALA A 302 12.28 -9.08 11.88
CA ALA A 302 13.33 -10.10 11.70
C ALA A 302 14.38 -9.71 10.65
N MET A 303 14.06 -8.77 9.76
CA MET A 303 14.95 -8.31 8.70
C MET A 303 16.24 -7.70 9.26
N THR A 304 17.37 -8.10 8.70
CA THR A 304 18.71 -7.56 9.02
C THR A 304 19.51 -7.36 7.72
N ALA A 305 20.69 -6.74 7.81
CA ALA A 305 21.55 -6.51 6.65
C ALA A 305 21.95 -7.80 5.91
N GLU A 306 22.04 -8.94 6.62
CA GLU A 306 22.38 -10.24 6.02
C GLU A 306 21.31 -10.75 5.04
N HIS A 307 20.08 -10.24 5.16
CA HIS A 307 18.95 -10.66 4.34
C HIS A 307 18.74 -9.78 3.10
N LEU A 308 19.55 -8.72 2.90
CA LEU A 308 19.42 -7.83 1.74
C LEU A 308 19.49 -8.57 0.39
N PRO A 309 20.41 -9.54 0.17
CA PRO A 309 20.43 -10.30 -1.09
C PRO A 309 19.13 -11.05 -1.36
N ASP A 310 18.49 -11.59 -0.32
CA ASP A 310 17.22 -12.31 -0.44
C ASP A 310 16.06 -11.37 -0.73
N LEU A 311 16.09 -10.16 -0.17
CA LEU A 311 15.15 -9.10 -0.51
C LEU A 311 15.28 -8.67 -1.97
N LEU A 312 16.50 -8.49 -2.50
CA LEU A 312 16.71 -8.17 -3.92
C LEU A 312 16.09 -9.22 -4.83
N LEU A 313 16.39 -10.50 -4.57
CA LEU A 313 15.81 -11.62 -5.31
C LEU A 313 14.27 -11.65 -5.22
N ALA A 314 13.71 -11.29 -4.06
CA ALA A 314 12.27 -11.21 -3.88
C ALA A 314 11.63 -10.08 -4.69
N LEU A 315 12.30 -8.93 -4.84
CA LEU A 315 11.80 -7.80 -5.62
C LEU A 315 11.82 -8.09 -7.13
N GLU A 316 12.75 -8.92 -7.59
CA GLU A 316 12.90 -9.30 -9.00
C GLU A 316 12.10 -10.56 -9.39
N GLY A 317 11.74 -11.40 -8.42
CA GLY A 317 11.41 -12.81 -8.67
C GLY A 317 9.93 -13.16 -8.89
N TYR A 318 9.00 -12.23 -8.70
CA TYR A 318 7.57 -12.53 -8.62
C TYR A 318 6.73 -11.98 -9.78
N ASP A 319 5.91 -12.86 -10.37
CA ASP A 319 4.81 -12.49 -11.28
C ASP A 319 3.54 -12.20 -10.47
N LEU A 320 3.62 -11.21 -9.59
CA LEU A 320 2.53 -10.80 -8.71
C LEU A 320 2.07 -9.39 -9.07
N ARG A 321 0.76 -9.13 -8.95
CA ARG A 321 0.22 -7.76 -9.12
C ARG A 321 0.65 -6.87 -7.96
N GLN A 322 0.89 -7.50 -6.82
CA GLN A 322 1.32 -6.90 -5.57
C GLN A 322 2.63 -7.55 -5.14
N VAL A 323 3.61 -6.76 -4.74
CA VAL A 323 4.94 -7.26 -4.34
C VAL A 323 5.15 -6.93 -2.86
N PRO A 324 4.64 -7.75 -1.92
CA PRO A 324 4.67 -7.43 -0.50
C PRO A 324 6.08 -7.22 0.06
N ALA A 325 7.08 -7.89 -0.53
CA ALA A 325 8.47 -7.74 -0.15
C ALA A 325 8.96 -6.28 -0.26
N VAL A 326 8.36 -5.46 -1.13
CA VAL A 326 8.70 -4.04 -1.25
C VAL A 326 8.44 -3.28 0.05
N ALA A 327 7.47 -3.68 0.87
CA ALA A 327 7.27 -3.07 2.19
C ALA A 327 8.51 -3.19 3.08
N LEU A 328 9.32 -4.22 2.91
CA LEU A 328 10.50 -4.47 3.73
C LEU A 328 11.70 -3.59 3.35
N SER A 329 11.73 -2.97 2.16
CA SER A 329 12.90 -2.24 1.67
C SER A 329 13.05 -0.82 2.23
N GLY A 330 11.96 -0.21 2.72
CA GLY A 330 11.93 1.17 3.20
C GLY A 330 13.08 1.57 4.13
N PRO A 331 13.33 0.84 5.24
CA PRO A 331 14.44 1.14 6.17
C PRO A 331 15.84 0.99 5.56
N TRP A 332 15.96 0.27 4.45
CA TRP A 332 17.22 -0.14 3.85
C TRP A 332 17.60 0.65 2.60
N LEU A 333 16.70 1.50 2.09
CA LEU A 333 16.95 2.29 0.86
C LEU A 333 18.22 3.15 0.93
N GLY A 334 18.71 3.49 2.12
CA GLY A 334 19.98 4.24 2.28
C GLY A 334 21.24 3.38 2.32
N SER A 335 21.13 2.05 2.33
CA SER A 335 22.24 1.14 2.64
C SER A 335 22.85 0.40 1.46
N ASP A 336 22.14 0.28 0.33
CA ASP A 336 22.57 -0.55 -0.80
C ASP A 336 22.09 0.02 -2.14
N THR A 337 22.99 0.15 -3.13
CA THR A 337 22.67 0.69 -4.45
C THR A 337 21.88 -0.29 -5.32
N GLY A 338 22.13 -1.59 -5.19
CA GLY A 338 21.36 -2.61 -5.91
C GLY A 338 19.89 -2.63 -5.48
N LEU A 339 19.62 -2.34 -4.20
CA LEU A 339 18.26 -2.18 -3.70
C LEU A 339 17.54 -0.97 -4.31
N LEU A 340 18.26 0.14 -4.48
CA LEU A 340 17.70 1.31 -5.18
C LEU A 340 17.31 0.96 -6.61
N ASP A 341 18.16 0.22 -7.33
CA ASP A 341 17.89 -0.18 -8.71
C ASP A 341 16.72 -1.16 -8.82
N ALA A 342 16.66 -2.19 -7.96
CA ALA A 342 15.56 -3.16 -7.94
C ALA A 342 14.20 -2.50 -7.64
N VAL A 343 14.14 -1.61 -6.64
CA VAL A 343 12.90 -0.88 -6.31
C VAL A 343 12.51 0.08 -7.43
N THR A 344 13.49 0.70 -8.08
CA THR A 344 13.25 1.59 -9.23
C THR A 344 12.63 0.82 -10.39
N ALA A 345 13.21 -0.33 -10.76
CA ALA A 345 12.68 -1.20 -11.82
C ALA A 345 11.25 -1.64 -11.50
N LEU A 346 11.02 -2.11 -10.28
CA LEU A 346 9.69 -2.51 -9.81
C LEU A 346 8.68 -1.36 -9.91
N ALA A 347 9.01 -0.16 -9.45
CA ALA A 347 8.11 1.00 -9.50
C ALA A 347 7.68 1.37 -10.93
N PHE A 348 8.52 1.10 -11.94
CA PHE A 348 8.14 1.29 -13.34
C PHE A 348 7.29 0.16 -13.88
N GLU A 349 7.60 -1.08 -13.54
CA GLU A 349 6.88 -2.28 -14.02
C GLU A 349 5.48 -2.40 -13.40
N SER A 350 5.33 -2.05 -12.11
CA SER A 350 4.10 -2.24 -11.33
C SER A 350 3.33 -0.93 -11.11
N ARG A 351 3.57 0.12 -11.90
CA ARG A 351 3.00 1.45 -11.69
C ARG A 351 1.48 1.40 -11.59
N GLY A 352 0.93 1.85 -10.47
CA GLY A 352 -0.51 1.87 -10.20
C GLY A 352 -1.14 0.48 -9.94
N ALA A 353 -0.36 -0.60 -9.98
CA ALA A 353 -0.80 -1.95 -9.63
C ALA A 353 -0.61 -2.24 -8.13
N ASP A 354 0.48 -1.73 -7.54
CA ASP A 354 0.75 -1.81 -6.11
C ASP A 354 1.13 -0.44 -5.53
N ARG A 355 0.27 0.09 -4.66
CA ARG A 355 0.51 1.37 -3.99
C ARG A 355 1.80 1.37 -3.16
N ARG A 356 2.21 0.23 -2.61
CA ARG A 356 3.48 0.13 -1.86
C ARG A 356 4.67 0.33 -2.78
N ALA A 357 4.61 -0.21 -3.99
CA ALA A 357 5.66 -0.01 -5.01
C ALA A 357 5.69 1.44 -5.50
N ASP A 358 4.53 2.08 -5.70
CA ASP A 358 4.47 3.51 -6.06
C ASP A 358 5.09 4.39 -4.96
N ILE A 359 4.79 4.12 -3.68
CA ILE A 359 5.38 4.82 -2.53
C ILE A 359 6.89 4.55 -2.42
N ALA A 360 7.31 3.30 -2.61
CA ALA A 360 8.71 2.92 -2.65
C ALA A 360 9.45 3.64 -3.78
N GLY A 361 8.83 3.77 -4.95
CA GLY A 361 9.32 4.55 -6.08
C GLY A 361 9.52 6.03 -5.73
N CYS A 362 8.58 6.64 -4.99
CA CYS A 362 8.76 8.01 -4.50
C CYS A 362 9.98 8.13 -3.57
N ALA A 363 10.13 7.19 -2.63
CA ALA A 363 11.23 7.18 -1.68
C ALA A 363 12.61 6.96 -2.35
N VAL A 364 12.66 6.11 -3.37
CA VAL A 364 13.89 5.80 -4.11
C VAL A 364 14.29 6.97 -5.00
N MET A 365 13.33 7.60 -5.68
CA MET A 365 13.58 8.73 -6.58
C MET A 365 13.99 10.01 -5.84
N ALA A 366 13.55 10.18 -4.59
CA ALA A 366 14.07 11.21 -3.71
C ALA A 366 15.59 11.14 -3.49
N ARG A 367 16.21 9.97 -3.77
CA ARG A 367 17.65 9.71 -3.67
C ARG A 367 18.36 9.69 -5.03
N ARG A 368 17.63 9.88 -6.14
CA ARG A 368 18.13 9.86 -7.52
C ARG A 368 17.69 11.13 -8.28
N PRO A 369 18.05 12.33 -7.79
CA PRO A 369 17.63 13.59 -8.41
C PRO A 369 18.01 13.69 -9.90
N GLU A 370 19.12 13.08 -10.30
CA GLU A 370 19.58 13.02 -11.68
C GLU A 370 18.59 12.28 -12.58
N MET A 371 18.08 11.13 -12.11
CA MET A 371 17.08 10.35 -12.83
C MET A 371 15.76 11.10 -12.93
N VAL A 372 15.37 11.82 -11.87
CA VAL A 372 14.17 12.66 -11.89
C VAL A 372 14.32 13.78 -12.93
N ALA A 373 15.46 14.45 -13.00
CA ALA A 373 15.72 15.49 -14.00
C ALA A 373 15.67 14.94 -15.44
N GLU A 374 16.27 13.76 -15.68
CA GLU A 374 16.17 13.05 -16.97
C GLU A 374 14.72 12.73 -17.35
N MET A 375 13.92 12.24 -16.41
CA MET A 375 12.51 11.94 -16.62
C MET A 375 11.67 13.19 -16.93
N LEU A 376 12.00 14.33 -16.32
CA LEU A 376 11.33 15.61 -16.62
C LEU A 376 11.61 16.05 -18.07
N ALA A 377 12.86 15.86 -18.53
CA ALA A 377 13.26 16.20 -19.89
C ALA A 377 12.58 15.30 -20.94
N ASP A 378 12.40 14.01 -20.65
CA ASP A 378 11.71 13.07 -21.53
C ASP A 378 10.18 13.26 -21.54
N ARG A 379 9.58 13.26 -22.74
CA ARG A 379 8.11 13.42 -22.87
C ARG A 379 7.35 12.18 -22.40
N GLY A 380 7.92 10.98 -22.55
CA GLY A 380 7.24 9.73 -22.22
C GLY A 380 7.10 9.50 -20.71
N SER A 381 8.04 10.01 -19.93
CA SER A 381 8.12 9.82 -18.48
C SER A 381 7.85 11.08 -17.65
N ARG A 382 7.58 12.23 -18.29
CA ARG A 382 7.42 13.53 -17.61
C ARG A 382 6.46 13.52 -16.45
N ASP A 383 5.26 12.96 -16.59
CA ASP A 383 4.26 12.99 -15.52
C ASP A 383 4.71 12.20 -14.29
N SER A 384 5.45 11.10 -14.49
CA SER A 384 6.12 10.40 -13.39
C SER A 384 7.22 11.26 -12.79
N GLY A 385 8.04 11.89 -13.64
CA GLY A 385 9.09 12.83 -13.20
C GLY A 385 8.53 13.95 -12.33
N LEU A 386 7.37 14.53 -12.69
CA LEU A 386 6.69 15.56 -11.91
C LEU A 386 6.22 15.04 -10.55
N MET A 387 5.72 13.81 -10.49
CA MET A 387 5.32 13.16 -9.23
C MET A 387 6.53 12.95 -8.31
N TYR A 388 7.66 12.50 -8.85
CA TYR A 388 8.89 12.27 -8.10
C TYR A 388 9.64 13.56 -7.71
N ALA A 389 9.56 14.60 -8.54
CA ALA A 389 10.19 15.90 -8.27
C ALA A 389 9.65 16.57 -6.99
N ARG A 390 8.44 16.23 -6.56
CA ARG A 390 7.89 16.63 -5.25
C ARG A 390 8.72 16.16 -4.06
N TYR A 391 9.53 15.11 -4.22
CA TYR A 391 10.31 14.50 -3.14
C TYR A 391 11.82 14.68 -3.32
N ALA A 392 12.27 15.04 -4.53
CA ALA A 392 13.68 15.25 -4.88
C ALA A 392 14.05 16.75 -4.94
N SER A 393 13.97 17.46 -3.81
CA SER A 393 14.31 18.89 -3.76
C SER A 393 15.81 19.12 -3.87
N THR A 394 16.31 19.39 -5.08
CA THR A 394 17.72 19.64 -5.39
C THR A 394 17.85 20.73 -6.45
N GLU A 395 19.03 21.36 -6.56
CA GLU A 395 19.29 22.39 -7.57
C GLU A 395 19.09 21.85 -9.01
N GLU A 396 19.42 20.59 -9.25
CA GLU A 396 19.27 19.93 -10.56
C GLU A 396 17.79 19.77 -10.96
N VAL A 397 16.97 19.22 -10.05
CA VAL A 397 15.53 19.04 -10.29
C VAL A 397 14.82 20.39 -10.40
N LEU A 398 15.20 21.37 -9.58
CA LEU A 398 14.69 22.73 -9.68
C LEU A 398 15.01 23.35 -11.06
N GLY A 399 16.25 23.22 -11.52
CA GLY A 399 16.66 23.68 -12.85
C GLY A 399 15.79 23.05 -13.95
N ALA A 400 15.64 21.73 -13.93
CA ALA A 400 14.79 21.01 -14.88
C ALA A 400 13.33 21.49 -14.84
N LEU A 401 12.74 21.68 -13.64
CA LEU A 401 11.37 22.19 -13.49
C LEU A 401 11.20 23.60 -14.05
N LEU A 402 12.17 24.49 -13.85
CA LEU A 402 12.08 25.88 -14.33
C LEU A 402 12.20 25.97 -15.86
N GLU A 403 12.92 25.04 -16.49
CA GLU A 403 13.05 24.94 -17.94
C GLU A 403 11.83 24.31 -18.63
N LEU A 404 10.98 23.60 -17.88
CA LEU A 404 9.78 22.97 -18.44
C LEU A 404 8.76 23.99 -18.96
N LEU A 405 8.22 23.68 -20.13
CA LEU A 405 6.98 24.28 -20.60
C LEU A 405 5.82 23.85 -19.68
N VAL A 406 4.97 24.80 -19.33
CA VAL A 406 3.80 24.53 -18.47
C VAL A 406 2.89 23.51 -19.16
N PRO A 407 2.56 22.39 -18.51
CA PRO A 407 1.66 21.40 -19.11
C PRO A 407 0.28 21.99 -19.43
N ALA A 408 -0.26 21.63 -20.59
CA ALA A 408 -1.59 22.08 -21.01
C ALA A 408 -2.72 21.32 -20.28
N GLU A 409 -2.51 20.03 -20.01
CA GLU A 409 -3.47 19.19 -19.32
C GLU A 409 -3.60 19.58 -17.84
N PRO A 410 -4.82 19.76 -17.30
CA PRO A 410 -5.00 20.19 -15.91
C PRO A 410 -4.35 19.27 -14.87
N ALA A 411 -4.41 17.95 -15.06
CA ALA A 411 -3.82 17.00 -14.12
C ALA A 411 -2.29 17.14 -14.05
N SER A 412 -1.60 17.10 -15.19
CA SER A 412 -0.15 17.27 -15.27
C SER A 412 0.28 18.68 -14.85
N ARG A 413 -0.53 19.71 -15.12
CA ARG A 413 -0.25 21.08 -14.66
C ARG A 413 -0.30 21.18 -13.12
N ARG A 414 -1.23 20.50 -12.48
CA ARG A 414 -1.28 20.44 -11.01
C ARG A 414 -0.11 19.67 -10.43
N LEU A 415 0.33 18.58 -11.07
CA LEU A 415 1.57 17.88 -10.68
C LEU A 415 2.79 18.81 -10.79
N TYR A 416 2.89 19.58 -11.87
CA TYR A 416 3.94 20.60 -12.04
C TYR A 416 3.90 21.68 -10.97
N ALA A 417 2.71 22.20 -10.65
CA ALA A 417 2.54 23.17 -9.58
C ALA A 417 2.95 22.62 -8.20
N TRP A 418 2.57 21.37 -7.89
CA TRP A 418 3.00 20.69 -6.67
C TRP A 418 4.51 20.50 -6.62
N ALA A 419 5.13 20.06 -7.72
CA ALA A 419 6.57 19.88 -7.82
C ALA A 419 7.34 21.18 -7.56
N LEU A 420 6.87 22.31 -8.11
CA LEU A 420 7.41 23.65 -7.83
C LEU A 420 7.23 24.06 -6.37
N CYS A 421 6.02 23.88 -5.83
CA CYS A 421 5.68 24.22 -4.44
C CYS A 421 6.61 23.49 -3.45
N ASP A 422 6.80 22.19 -3.65
CA ASP A 422 7.59 21.34 -2.75
C ASP A 422 9.13 21.56 -2.91
N GLN A 423 9.59 22.40 -3.84
CA GLN A 423 10.99 22.88 -3.84
C GLN A 423 11.28 23.88 -2.72
N ALA A 424 10.24 24.54 -2.17
CA ALA A 424 10.37 25.58 -1.16
C ALA A 424 11.37 26.70 -1.54
N ASP A 425 11.53 26.95 -2.84
CA ASP A 425 12.47 27.94 -3.39
C ASP A 425 11.74 29.17 -3.93
N ARG A 426 12.39 30.34 -3.87
CA ARG A 426 11.79 31.61 -4.31
C ARG A 426 11.51 31.63 -5.81
N ALA A 427 12.44 31.16 -6.65
CA ALA A 427 12.24 31.13 -8.09
C ALA A 427 11.16 30.11 -8.49
N ALA A 428 11.11 28.97 -7.79
CA ALA A 428 10.03 27.99 -7.97
C ALA A 428 8.66 28.59 -7.63
N PHE A 429 8.57 29.38 -6.56
CA PHE A 429 7.32 30.02 -6.15
C PHE A 429 6.89 31.14 -7.12
N ASP A 430 7.82 31.99 -7.57
CA ASP A 430 7.52 33.02 -8.57
C ASP A 430 6.99 32.37 -9.87
N ARG A 431 7.56 31.22 -10.26
CA ARG A 431 7.07 30.42 -11.38
C ARG A 431 5.68 29.83 -11.11
N LEU A 432 5.43 29.31 -9.91
CA LEU A 432 4.12 28.80 -9.49
C LEU A 432 3.04 29.87 -9.54
N GLU A 433 3.31 31.09 -9.06
CA GLU A 433 2.36 32.21 -9.14
C GLU A 433 2.08 32.60 -10.59
N ALA A 434 3.10 32.62 -11.46
CA ALA A 434 2.93 32.88 -12.88
C ALA A 434 2.07 31.80 -13.58
N VAL A 435 2.22 30.52 -13.21
CA VAL A 435 1.37 29.43 -13.69
C VAL A 435 -0.08 29.66 -13.25
N ALA A 436 -0.33 29.92 -11.96
CA ALA A 436 -1.69 30.15 -11.47
C ALA A 436 -2.36 31.37 -12.14
N ALA A 437 -1.62 32.45 -12.36
CA ALA A 437 -2.12 33.63 -13.06
C ALA A 437 -2.46 33.36 -14.54
N SER A 438 -1.76 32.40 -15.17
CA SER A 438 -2.01 32.02 -16.57
C SER A 438 -3.22 31.09 -16.73
N PHE A 439 -3.69 30.47 -15.65
CA PHE A 439 -4.80 29.51 -15.63
C PHE A 439 -5.77 29.80 -14.47
N PRO A 440 -6.44 30.98 -14.46
CA PRO A 440 -7.28 31.41 -13.33
C PRO A 440 -8.50 30.52 -13.09
N ASP A 441 -8.95 29.79 -14.11
CA ASP A 441 -10.09 28.88 -14.03
C ASP A 441 -9.73 27.50 -13.45
N ASP A 442 -8.44 27.23 -13.20
CA ASP A 442 -7.98 25.97 -12.60
C ASP A 442 -7.97 26.09 -11.06
N GLU A 443 -9.15 25.90 -10.45
CA GLU A 443 -9.37 26.02 -9.00
C GLU A 443 -8.41 25.14 -8.17
N GLY A 444 -7.85 24.08 -8.76
CA GLY A 444 -6.88 23.20 -8.12
C GLY A 444 -5.51 23.83 -7.85
N LEU A 445 -5.18 24.97 -8.48
CA LEU A 445 -3.90 25.67 -8.28
C LEU A 445 -3.90 26.56 -7.03
N ALA A 446 -5.06 27.09 -6.61
CA ALA A 446 -5.14 28.02 -5.49
C ALA A 446 -4.66 27.41 -4.15
N PRO A 447 -5.03 26.17 -3.77
CA PRO A 447 -4.49 25.53 -2.57
C PRO A 447 -2.97 25.31 -2.62
N ILE A 448 -2.42 25.04 -3.81
CA ILE A 448 -0.99 24.80 -4.02
C ILE A 448 -0.20 26.10 -3.80
N VAL A 449 -0.68 27.21 -4.38
CA VAL A 449 -0.09 28.54 -4.17
C VAL A 449 -0.16 28.94 -2.69
N ALA A 450 -1.29 28.68 -2.03
CA ALA A 450 -1.44 28.98 -0.60
C ALA A 450 -0.43 28.21 0.26
N ARG A 451 -0.20 26.93 -0.05
CA ARG A 451 0.87 26.13 0.59
C ARG A 451 2.26 26.69 0.28
N GLY A 452 2.58 26.99 -0.97
CA GLY A 452 3.88 27.55 -1.35
C GLY A 452 4.19 28.87 -0.62
N ARG A 453 3.16 29.71 -0.43
CA ARG A 453 3.29 30.96 0.33
C ARG A 453 3.58 30.70 1.81
N ALA A 454 2.97 29.65 2.39
CA ALA A 454 3.26 29.25 3.77
C ALA A 454 4.69 28.70 3.91
N LEU A 455 5.19 27.94 2.91
CA LEU A 455 6.56 27.39 2.92
C LEU A 455 7.64 28.47 2.82
N LEU A 456 7.39 29.58 2.12
CA LEU A 456 8.34 30.71 2.03
C LEU A 456 8.21 31.74 3.15
N GLY A 457 7.09 31.72 3.89
CA GLY A 457 6.75 32.74 4.89
C GLY A 457 6.93 32.31 6.34
N GLY A 458 7.21 31.03 6.59
CA GLY A 458 7.67 30.50 7.87
C GLY A 458 9.19 30.47 7.90
#